data_AF-A0AAV9X1B9-F1
#
_entry.id   AF-A0AAV9X1B9-F1
#
_cell.length_a   1.000
_cell.length_b   1.000
_cell.length_c   1.000
_cell.angle_alpha   90.00
_cell.angle_beta   90.00
_cell.angle_gamma   90.00
#
_symmetry.space_group_name_H-M   'P 1'
#
loop_
_entity.id
_entity.type
_entity.pdbx_description
1 polymer ?
#
loop_
_entity_poly.entity_id
_entity_poly.type
_entity_poly.pdbx_seq_one_letter_code
_entity_poly.pdbx_strand_id
1 'polypeptide(L)'
;MSMEAANPKLGTVAILMIGMAEVSSVDFMGRKKGDMIAQGDQIGMFHFGGSTHCLIFGPNVNLDFSVSKPNAGGYVEVHSPLTNIAAIV
;
A
#
# COMPACT_ATOMS: atom_id res chain seq x y z
N MET A 1 7.72 2.65 -7.44
CA MET A 1 7.34 4.08 -7.25
C MET A 1 7.44 4.40 -5.77
N SER A 2 8.03 5.52 -5.37
CA SER A 2 8.04 5.98 -3.97
C SER A 2 7.07 7.14 -3.76
N MET A 3 6.55 7.23 -2.54
CA MET A 3 5.56 8.21 -2.09
C MET A 3 5.87 8.64 -0.65
N GLU A 4 5.66 9.92 -0.37
CA GLU A 4 5.77 10.45 1.00
C GLU A 4 4.41 10.33 1.68
N ALA A 5 4.35 9.58 2.78
CA ALA A 5 3.13 9.44 3.53
C ALA A 5 2.83 10.72 4.33
N ALA A 6 1.58 11.18 4.28
CA ALA A 6 1.12 12.29 5.12
C ALA A 6 1.25 11.98 6.63
N ASN A 7 1.23 10.70 7.01
CA ASN A 7 1.54 10.27 8.37
C ASN A 7 3.07 10.17 8.56
N PRO A 8 3.67 11.03 9.40
CA PRO A 8 5.13 11.06 9.59
C PRO A 8 5.69 9.76 10.18
N LYS A 9 4.87 8.91 10.81
CA LYS A 9 5.29 7.59 11.31
C LYS A 9 5.62 6.60 10.21
N LEU A 10 5.07 6.77 9.01
CA LEU A 10 5.36 5.93 7.85
C LEU A 10 6.54 6.45 7.04
N GLY A 11 6.71 7.78 6.98
CA GLY A 11 7.72 8.43 6.15
C GLY A 11 7.57 8.06 4.67
N THR A 12 8.68 7.77 4.00
CA THR A 12 8.69 7.30 2.62
C THR A 12 8.23 5.84 2.54
N VAL A 13 7.23 5.59 1.69
CA VAL A 13 6.76 4.25 1.33
C VAL A 13 7.07 4.03 -0.15
N ALA A 14 7.41 2.80 -0.54
CA ALA A 14 7.55 2.44 -1.94
C ALA A 14 6.66 1.26 -2.32
N ILE A 15 6.06 1.34 -3.51
CA ILE A 15 5.42 0.20 -4.15
C ILE A 15 6.35 -0.36 -5.23
N LEU A 16 6.58 -1.66 -5.16
CA LEU A 16 7.25 -2.46 -6.17
C LEU A 16 6.23 -3.36 -6.86
N MET A 17 6.02 -3.14 -8.16
CA MET A 17 5.16 -3.99 -8.98
C MET A 17 6.05 -4.95 -9.76
N ILE A 18 5.77 -6.26 -9.68
CA ILE A 18 6.58 -7.33 -10.26
C ILE A 18 5.72 -8.08 -11.27
N GLY A 19 6.00 -7.83 -12.55
CA GLY A 19 5.36 -8.54 -13.66
C GLY A 19 5.94 -9.94 -13.86
N MET A 20 5.19 -10.81 -14.54
CA MET A 20 5.67 -12.12 -14.99
C MET A 20 6.52 -11.96 -16.26
N ALA A 21 7.46 -12.87 -16.52
CA ALA A 21 8.44 -12.75 -17.61
C ALA A 21 7.82 -12.48 -19.00
N GLU A 22 6.72 -13.12 -19.35
CA GLU A 22 6.06 -12.95 -20.65
C GLU A 22 5.02 -11.83 -20.65
N VAL A 23 4.60 -11.38 -19.46
CA VAL A 23 3.54 -10.38 -19.30
C VAL A 23 3.84 -9.45 -18.12
N SER A 24 4.56 -8.37 -18.41
CA SER A 24 5.15 -7.47 -17.41
C SER A 24 4.76 -6.00 -17.57
N SER A 25 3.77 -5.71 -18.42
CA SER A 25 3.31 -4.33 -18.64
C SER A 25 2.56 -3.80 -17.41
N VAL A 26 3.28 -3.01 -16.61
CA VAL A 26 2.76 -2.24 -15.49
C VAL A 26 2.42 -0.83 -15.96
N ASP A 27 1.22 -0.36 -15.64
CA ASP A 27 0.84 1.04 -15.81
C ASP A 27 0.55 1.67 -14.45
N PHE A 28 1.16 2.82 -14.19
CA PHE A 28 0.90 3.65 -13.02
C PHE A 28 -0.23 4.67 -13.25
N MET A 29 -1.11 4.45 -14.24
CA MET A 29 -2.29 5.25 -14.55
C MET A 29 -1.99 6.74 -14.75
N GLY A 30 -0.86 7.05 -15.38
CA GLY A 30 -0.46 8.43 -15.64
C GLY A 30 -0.18 9.29 -14.39
N ARG A 31 -0.01 8.66 -13.21
CA ARG A 31 0.32 9.36 -11.96
C ARG A 31 1.66 10.08 -12.06
N LYS A 32 1.72 11.29 -11.54
CA LYS A 32 2.89 12.17 -11.57
C LYS A 32 3.44 12.40 -10.16
N LYS A 33 4.70 12.80 -10.10
CA LYS A 33 5.31 13.23 -8.84
C LYS A 33 4.51 14.41 -8.28
N GLY A 34 4.08 14.28 -7.02
CA GLY A 34 3.29 15.30 -6.33
C GLY A 34 1.79 15.01 -6.30
N ASP A 35 1.30 14.01 -7.03
CA ASP A 35 -0.10 13.58 -6.92
C ASP A 35 -0.37 13.02 -5.51
N MET A 36 -1.45 13.48 -4.89
CA MET A 36 -1.94 12.92 -3.63
C MET A 36 -2.79 11.68 -3.92
N ILE A 37 -2.66 10.67 -3.07
CA ILE A 37 -3.44 9.44 -3.11
C ILE A 37 -4.03 9.17 -1.73
N ALA A 38 -5.26 8.69 -1.69
CA ALA A 38 -5.94 8.24 -0.49
C ALA A 38 -5.92 6.72 -0.37
N GLN A 39 -6.20 6.22 0.83
CA GLN A 39 -6.38 4.78 1.03
C GLN A 39 -7.56 4.28 0.18
N GLY A 40 -7.32 3.21 -0.58
CA GLY A 40 -8.32 2.64 -1.51
C GLY A 40 -8.23 3.19 -2.94
N ASP A 41 -7.41 4.22 -3.18
CA ASP A 41 -7.22 4.72 -4.55
C ASP A 41 -6.48 3.72 -5.43
N GLN A 42 -6.92 3.64 -6.68
CA GLN A 42 -6.18 2.91 -7.71
C GLN A 42 -4.92 3.70 -8.10
N ILE A 43 -3.77 3.04 -7.94
CA ILE A 43 -2.44 3.61 -8.20
C ILE A 43 -1.73 2.99 -9.41
N GLY A 44 -2.28 1.90 -9.94
CA GLY A 44 -1.75 1.22 -11.11
C GLY A 44 -2.51 -0.05 -11.44
N MET A 45 -2.09 -0.72 -12.51
CA MET A 45 -2.60 -2.01 -12.92
C MET A 45 -1.53 -2.82 -13.66
N PHE A 46 -1.69 -4.14 -13.61
CA PHE A 46 -1.05 -5.05 -14.56
C PHE A 46 -2.03 -5.25 -15.72
N HIS A 47 -1.56 -5.07 -16.95
CA HIS A 47 -2.44 -5.23 -18.11
C HIS A 47 -2.88 -6.69 -18.30
N PHE A 48 -2.08 -7.66 -17.90
CA PHE A 48 -2.37 -9.08 -18.04
C PHE A 48 -1.61 -9.89 -16.99
N GLY A 49 -2.22 -10.98 -16.51
CA GLY A 49 -1.91 -11.66 -15.24
C GLY A 49 -0.42 -11.85 -14.91
N GLY A 50 -0.09 -11.65 -13.64
CA GLY A 50 1.28 -11.55 -13.13
C GLY A 50 1.32 -10.44 -12.09
N SER A 51 0.72 -10.69 -10.93
CA SER A 51 0.15 -9.64 -10.06
C SER A 51 0.87 -9.47 -8.72
N THR A 52 2.14 -9.84 -8.64
CA THR A 52 2.86 -9.67 -7.37
C THR A 52 3.21 -8.20 -7.20
N HIS A 53 2.83 -7.66 -6.05
CA HIS A 53 3.24 -6.33 -5.63
C HIS A 53 3.75 -6.41 -4.19
N CYS A 54 4.67 -5.52 -3.85
CA CYS A 54 5.22 -5.38 -2.52
C CYS A 54 5.15 -3.91 -2.10
N LEU A 55 4.74 -3.68 -0.85
CA LEU A 55 4.91 -2.40 -0.18
C LEU A 55 6.15 -2.46 0.69
N ILE A 56 7.03 -1.49 0.50
CA ILE A 56 8.31 -1.37 1.20
C ILE A 56 8.22 -0.17 2.13
N PHE A 57 8.53 -0.41 3.39
CA PHE A 57 8.53 0.58 4.45
C PHE A 57 9.95 0.80 4.99
N GLY A 58 10.21 1.98 5.55
CA GLY A 58 11.49 2.27 6.19
C GLY A 58 11.78 1.35 7.38
N PRO A 59 13.06 1.18 7.76
CA PRO A 59 13.46 0.23 8.81
C PRO A 59 12.88 0.50 10.20
N ASN A 60 12.39 1.72 10.44
CA ASN A 60 11.80 2.14 11.71
C ASN A 60 10.27 2.03 11.74
N VAL A 61 9.65 1.56 10.66
CA VAL A 61 8.19 1.37 10.59
C VAL A 61 7.84 -0.01 11.11
N ASN A 62 7.02 -0.07 12.17
CA ASN A 62 6.48 -1.32 12.68
C ASN A 62 5.00 -1.43 12.34
N LEU A 63 4.65 -2.48 11.59
CA LEU A 63 3.29 -2.74 11.13
C LEU A 63 2.67 -3.84 11.97
N ASP A 64 1.58 -3.50 12.66
CA ASP A 64 0.76 -4.49 13.37
C ASP A 64 -0.49 -4.80 12.55
N PHE A 65 -0.56 -6.03 12.01
CA PHE A 65 -1.69 -6.55 11.25
C PHE A 65 -2.75 -7.21 12.14
N SER A 66 -2.68 -7.02 13.47
CA SER A 66 -3.76 -7.43 14.36
C SER A 66 -5.04 -6.75 13.89
N VAL A 67 -6.05 -7.56 13.54
CA VAL A 67 -7.33 -7.08 13.04
C VAL A 67 -7.87 -6.07 14.04
N SER A 68 -7.95 -4.81 13.63
CA SER A 68 -8.52 -3.74 14.43
C SER A 68 -9.95 -4.17 14.77
N LYS A 69 -10.21 -4.23 16.09
CA LYS A 69 -11.41 -4.77 16.74
C LYS A 69 -12.57 -4.92 15.77
N PRO A 70 -12.97 -6.16 15.44
CA PRO A 70 -14.16 -6.37 14.64
C PRO A 70 -15.31 -5.59 15.26
N ASN A 71 -16.19 -5.02 14.43
CA ASN A 71 -17.44 -4.48 14.95
C ASN A 71 -18.21 -5.59 15.71
N ALA A 72 -19.28 -5.25 16.42
CA ALA A 72 -19.97 -6.21 17.29
C ALA A 72 -20.38 -7.53 16.61
N GLY A 73 -20.40 -7.59 15.27
CA GLY A 73 -20.66 -8.78 14.46
C GLY A 73 -19.42 -9.53 13.92
N GLY A 74 -18.19 -9.14 14.24
CA GLY A 74 -17.00 -9.83 13.73
C GLY A 74 -16.49 -9.34 12.37
N TYR A 75 -17.02 -8.23 11.84
CA TYR A 75 -16.68 -7.73 10.51
C TYR A 75 -15.67 -6.58 10.55
N VAL A 76 -14.87 -6.51 9.49
CA VAL A 76 -13.93 -5.43 9.20
C VAL A 76 -14.49 -4.63 8.03
N GLU A 77 -14.55 -3.31 8.14
CA GLU A 77 -15.08 -2.48 7.05
C GLU A 77 -14.14 -2.50 5.83
N VAL A 78 -14.75 -2.47 4.64
CA VAL A 78 -14.04 -2.30 3.38
C VAL A 78 -13.33 -0.94 3.41
N HIS A 79 -12.05 -0.91 3.04
CA HIS A 79 -11.15 0.24 3.16
C HIS A 79 -10.77 0.66 4.59
N SER A 80 -11.03 -0.17 5.60
CA SER A 80 -10.44 0.05 6.92
C SER A 80 -8.89 -0.09 6.86
N PRO A 81 -8.15 0.61 7.72
CA PRO A 81 -6.70 0.43 7.82
C PRO A 81 -6.35 -1.04 8.05
N LEU A 82 -5.56 -1.62 7.14
CA LEU A 82 -5.10 -3.01 7.24
C LEU A 82 -4.09 -3.24 8.36
N THR A 83 -3.51 -2.16 8.89
CA THR A 83 -2.51 -2.20 9.95
C THR A 83 -2.69 -1.06 10.94
N ASN A 84 -2.39 -1.34 12.20
CA ASN A 84 -2.06 -0.30 13.15
C ASN A 84 -0.58 0.06 12.97
N ILE A 85 -0.29 1.36 12.86
CA ILE A 85 1.08 1.86 12.76
C ILE A 85 1.61 2.03 14.18
N ALA A 86 2.41 1.08 14.64
CA ALA A 86 3.14 1.20 15.89
C ALA A 86 4.43 1.99 15.62
N ALA A 87 4.65 3.08 16.35
CA ALA A 87 5.96 3.72 16.38
C ALA A 87 6.86 2.92 17.34
N ILE A 88 8.11 2.67 16.96
CA ILE A 88 9.15 2.30 17.92
C ILE A 88 9.43 3.55 18.76
N VAL A 89 9.40 3.39 20.08
CA VAL A 89 9.90 4.38 21.05
C VAL A 89 11.42 4.30 21.09
#